data_AF-B2VCT4-F1
#
_entry.id   AF-B2VCT4-F1
#
_cell.length_a   1.000
_cell.length_b   1.000
_cell.length_c   1.000
_cell.angle_alpha   90.00
_cell.angle_beta   90.00
_cell.angle_gamma   90.00
#
_symmetry.space_group_name_H-M   'P 1'
#
loop_
_entity.id
_entity.type
_entity.pdbx_description
1 polymer ?
#
loop_
_entity_poly.entity_id
_entity_poly.type
_entity_poly.pdbx_seq_one_letter_code
_entity_poly.pdbx_strand_id
1 'polypeptide(L)' 'MLQVAFPEGYILDVGWRPSFEIDGKFHVVLIKDYDWSSPIYSGSAENLVELKENINKALVVL' A
#
# COMPACT_ATOMS: atom_id res chain seq x y z
N MET A 1 -0.46 -1.60 -10.68
CA MET A 1 -0.99 -0.62 -9.71
C MET A 1 -2.38 -1.09 -9.30
N LEU A 2 -2.67 -1.11 -8.01
CA LEU A 2 -3.98 -1.45 -7.43
C LEU A 2 -4.33 -0.33 -6.45
N GLN A 3 -5.54 0.20 -6.54
CA GLN A 3 -6.05 1.17 -5.59
C GLN A 3 -7.48 0.78 -5.22
N VAL A 4 -7.77 0.69 -3.92
CA VAL A 4 -9.07 0.29 -3.39
C VAL A 4 -9.53 1.34 -2.38
N ALA A 5 -10.70 1.92 -2.62
CA ALA A 5 -11.34 2.84 -1.69
C ALA A 5 -12.26 2.08 -0.73
N PHE A 6 -12.23 2.46 0.53
CA PHE A 6 -13.09 1.96 1.61
C PHE A 6 -13.97 3.12 2.12
N PRO A 7 -15.01 2.83 2.94
CA PRO A 7 -15.76 3.87 3.65
C PRO A 7 -14.85 4.79 4.49
N GLU A 8 -15.39 5.92 4.96
CA GLU A 8 -14.68 6.86 5.84
C GLU A 8 -13.38 7.45 5.24
N GLY A 9 -13.26 7.46 3.92
CA GLY A 9 -12.15 8.12 3.20
C GLY A 9 -10.84 7.33 3.17
N TYR A 10 -10.83 6.07 3.62
CA TYR A 10 -9.63 5.23 3.55
C TYR A 10 -9.36 4.73 2.13
N ILE A 11 -8.08 4.70 1.75
CA ILE A 11 -7.64 4.19 0.46
C ILE A 11 -6.40 3.32 0.67
N LEU A 12 -6.47 2.06 0.22
CA LEU A 12 -5.29 1.19 0.09
C LEU A 12 -4.71 1.38 -1.32
N ASP A 13 -3.46 1.83 -1.41
CA ASP A 13 -2.69 1.99 -2.65
C ASP A 13 -1.51 1.02 -2.65
N VAL A 14 -1.43 0.21 -3.70
CA VAL A 14 -0.35 -0.76 -3.93
C VAL A 14 0.29 -0.52 -5.30
N GLY A 15 1.58 -0.22 -5.30
CA GLY A 15 2.35 0.08 -6.50
C GLY A 15 3.72 -0.59 -6.50
N TRP A 16 4.31 -0.72 -7.69
CA TRP A 16 5.70 -1.14 -7.87
C TRP A 16 6.58 0.10 -8.04
N ARG A 17 7.59 0.27 -7.18
CA ARG A 17 8.47 1.45 -7.20
C ARG A 17 9.95 1.04 -6.99
N PRO A 18 10.90 1.64 -7.74
CA PRO A 18 10.69 2.52 -8.89
C PRO A 18 9.91 1.79 -10.00
N SER A 19 9.07 2.54 -10.71
CA SER A 19 8.15 1.92 -11.68
C SER A 19 8.93 1.33 -12.84
N PHE A 20 8.52 0.12 -13.27
CA PHE A 20 9.10 -0.62 -14.38
C PHE A 20 10.55 -1.10 -14.20
N GLU A 21 11.16 -0.88 -13.05
CA GLU A 21 12.51 -1.36 -12.74
C GLU A 21 12.47 -2.77 -12.16
N ILE A 22 13.38 -3.64 -12.61
CA ILE A 22 13.43 -5.05 -12.16
C ILE A 22 13.86 -5.19 -10.69
N ASP A 23 14.61 -4.21 -10.19
CA ASP A 23 15.06 -4.09 -8.80
C ASP A 23 14.11 -3.20 -7.95
N GLY A 24 12.95 -2.85 -8.50
CA GLY A 24 11.87 -2.24 -7.73
C GLY A 24 11.23 -3.24 -6.76
N LYS A 25 10.25 -2.76 -6.02
CA LYS A 25 9.49 -3.58 -5.06
C LYS A 25 8.07 -3.09 -4.90
N PHE A 26 7.23 -3.90 -4.28
CA PHE A 26 5.90 -3.46 -3.90
C PHE A 26 6.00 -2.43 -2.77
N HIS A 27 5.21 -1.37 -2.89
CA HIS A 27 4.89 -0.42 -1.84
C HIS A 27 3.42 -0.54 -1.53
N VAL A 28 3.09 -0.70 -0.25
CA VAL A 28 1.72 -0.78 0.27
C VAL A 28 1.51 0.43 1.16
N VAL A 29 0.51 1.24 0.84
CA VAL A 29 0.21 2.47 1.59
C VAL A 29 -1.28 2.48 1.91
N LEU A 30 -1.62 2.66 3.19
CA LEU A 30 -2.98 3.02 3.61
C LEU A 30 -2.99 4.51 3.91
N ILE A 31 -3.84 5.24 3.22
CA ILE A 31 -4.02 6.68 3.39
C ILE A 31 -5.46 6.99 3.77
N LYS A 32 -5.69 8.22 4.22
CA LYS A 32 -7.03 8.76 4.46
C LYS A 32 -7.18 10.08 3.75
N ASP A 33 -8.39 10.37 3.28
CA ASP A 33 -8.77 11.68 2.74
C ASP A 33 -7.83 12.18 1.64
N TYR A 34 -7.32 11.25 0.81
CA TYR A 34 -6.39 11.53 -0.29
C TYR A 34 -5.04 12.14 0.15
N ASP A 35 -4.60 11.94 1.40
CA ASP A 35 -3.31 12.41 1.89
C ASP A 35 -2.21 11.33 1.83
N TRP A 36 -1.49 11.29 0.70
CA TRP A 36 -0.30 10.43 0.53
C TRP A 36 0.93 10.92 1.31
N SER A 37 0.93 12.15 1.81
CA SER A 37 2.08 12.71 2.52
C SER A 37 2.15 12.22 3.97
N SER A 38 1.00 11.88 4.56
CA SER A 38 0.87 11.35 5.91
C SER A 38 0.11 10.02 5.91
N PRO A 39 0.71 8.93 5.39
CA PRO A 39 0.05 7.65 5.36
C PRO A 39 -0.17 7.09 6.77
N ILE A 40 -1.32 6.47 6.99
CA ILE A 40 -1.64 5.76 8.23
C ILE A 40 -0.77 4.51 8.37
N TYR A 41 -0.52 3.84 7.24
CA TYR A 41 0.39 2.71 7.15
C TYR A 41 1.22 2.81 5.89
N SER A 42 2.51 2.46 5.99
CA SER A 42 3.42 2.35 4.85
C SER A 42 4.32 1.15 5.05
N GLY A 43 4.41 0.30 4.03
CA GLY A 43 5.26 -0.88 4.01
C GLY A 43 5.81 -1.17 2.61
N SER A 44 6.80 -2.04 2.53
CA SER A 44 7.31 -2.57 1.26
C SER A 44 7.44 -4.08 1.30
N ALA A 45 7.40 -4.71 0.13
CA ALA A 45 7.52 -6.16 -0.03
C ALA A 45 8.28 -6.50 -1.31
N GLU A 46 9.22 -7.44 -1.19
CA GLU A 46 10.03 -7.94 -2.32
C GLU A 46 9.34 -9.10 -3.06
N ASN A 47 8.36 -9.73 -2.41
CA ASN A 47 7.66 -10.89 -2.94
C ASN A 47 6.18 -10.92 -2.54
N LEU A 48 5.43 -11.85 -3.13
CA LEU A 48 3.98 -11.96 -2.92
C LEU A 48 3.58 -12.39 -1.50
N VAL A 49 4.47 -13.09 -0.77
CA VAL A 49 4.20 -13.49 0.62
C VAL A 49 4.23 -12.25 1.51
N GLU A 50 5.33 -11.50 1.43
CA GLU A 50 5.48 -10.23 2.14
C GLU A 50 4.40 -9.21 1.73
N LEU A 51 4.00 -9.19 0.46
CA LEU A 51 2.95 -8.28 -0.01
C LEU A 51 1.61 -8.57 0.69
N LYS A 52 1.24 -9.84 0.79
CA LYS A 52 0.01 -10.25 1.51
C LYS A 52 0.09 -9.89 2.99
N GLU A 53 1.25 -10.10 3.62
CA GLU A 53 1.46 -9.72 5.02
C GLU A 53 1.34 -8.20 5.23
N ASN A 54 1.94 -7.39 4.36
CA ASN A 54 1.84 -5.93 4.43
C ASN A 54 0.40 -5.45 4.21
N ILE A 55 -0.33 -6.03 3.25
CA ILE A 55 -1.76 -5.72 3.05
C ILE A 55 -2.57 -6.08 4.29
N ASN A 56 -2.37 -7.27 4.88
CA ASN A 56 -3.08 -7.65 6.09
C ASN A 56 -2.78 -6.70 7.27
N LYS A 57 -1.53 -6.28 7.44
CA LYS A 57 -1.15 -5.29 8.46
C LYS A 57 -1.84 -3.94 8.24
N ALA A 58 -1.95 -3.48 6.99
CA ALA A 58 -2.66 -2.27 6.66
C ALA A 58 -4.17 -2.37 7.00
N LEU A 59 -4.80 -3.49 6.65
CA LEU A 59 -6.24 -3.69 6.83
C LEU A 59 -6.68 -3.86 8.29
N VAL A 60 -5.79 -4.19 9.22
CA VAL A 60 -6.09 -4.20 10.67
C VAL A 60 -6.39 -2.80 11.21
N VAL A 61 -6.04 -1.75 10.47
CA VAL A 61 -6.26 -0.34 10.87
C VAL A 61 -7.65 0.18 10.46
N LEU A 62 -8.33 -0.51 9.55
CA LEU A 62 -9.71 -0.18 9.14
C LEU A 62 -10.72 -0.60 10.20
#